data_AF-A0A8H7GNC6-F1
#
_entry.id   AF-A0A8H7GNC6-F1
#
_cell.length_a   1.000
_cell.length_b   1.000
_cell.length_c   1.000
_cell.angle_alpha   90.00
_cell.angle_beta   90.00
_cell.angle_gamma   90.00
#
_symmetry.space_group_name_H-M   'P 1'
#
loop_
_entity.id
_entity.type
_entity.pdbx_description
1 polymer ?
#
loop_
_entity_poly.entity_id
_entity_poly.type
_entity_poly.pdbx_seq_one_letter_code
_entity_poly.pdbx_strand_id
1 'polypeptide(L)'
;MARQKRMASESISVELTPERSSPARRRLLRAKNASSPLKPAPKLPPKRGRPKSAPKALKGAKKAKSLNNETENNTAALVRAFSASSKANGVITEADIHAATTPAQVTALISSLVSTEQDVLFQQYREKAAEQEAKNSVIIADFALKINEKQSTIDLLAHQIEELQNQLAEAEERLDAVDENLMALTTPQRRAGRRSYELPIRRKPLDKKVHHSNVDDEFKTIAFTFDMLELLTGIRIVDYKVDQDNFLFDVKHSSTVSPREAETVTIEYQLIIQREFELCADVTYVPVFLECLSKRARDAEQEAKNKDAAMVKDHLPAYLQQSLTFPYSALLQFYTKLSKALNQSVRS
;
A
#
# COMPACT_ATOMS: atom_id res chain seq x y z
N MET A 1 -52.56 -51.17 54.02
CA MET A 1 -52.16 -50.30 52.90
C MET A 1 -52.79 -48.93 53.10
N ALA A 2 -52.02 -47.92 53.52
CA ALA A 2 -52.45 -46.53 53.57
C ALA A 2 -51.27 -45.60 53.89
N ARG A 3 -51.33 -44.40 53.28
CA ARG A 3 -50.67 -43.12 53.58
C ARG A 3 -49.38 -42.73 52.85
N GLN A 4 -49.60 -41.76 51.96
CA GLN A 4 -48.69 -40.70 51.51
C GLN A 4 -48.12 -39.86 52.67
N LYS A 5 -46.94 -39.27 52.44
CA LYS A 5 -46.66 -37.85 52.74
C LYS A 5 -45.41 -37.35 51.99
N ARG A 6 -45.57 -36.24 51.27
CA ARG A 6 -44.53 -35.40 50.66
C ARG A 6 -44.14 -34.26 51.62
N MET A 7 -42.86 -33.92 51.56
CA MET A 7 -42.17 -32.60 51.60
C MET A 7 -42.82 -31.37 52.26
N ALA A 8 -42.03 -30.73 53.13
CA ALA A 8 -41.93 -29.30 53.45
C ALA A 8 -40.42 -29.00 53.59
N SER A 9 -39.80 -27.87 53.22
CA SER A 9 -40.07 -26.45 53.55
C SER A 9 -39.03 -25.60 52.76
N GLU A 10 -39.42 -24.52 52.07
CA GLU A 10 -39.29 -23.08 52.45
C GLU A 10 -37.85 -22.48 52.33
N SER A 11 -37.56 -21.21 52.00
CA SER A 11 -38.26 -20.11 51.33
C SER A 11 -37.33 -18.85 51.27
N ILE A 12 -37.43 -18.07 50.16
CA ILE A 12 -37.58 -16.58 50.08
C ILE A 12 -36.41 -15.56 50.26
N SER A 13 -36.27 -14.68 49.24
CA SER A 13 -36.04 -13.19 49.22
C SER A 13 -34.83 -12.70 48.40
N VAL A 14 -34.77 -11.55 47.69
CA VAL A 14 -35.68 -10.47 47.23
C VAL A 14 -34.89 -9.66 46.16
N GLU A 15 -35.60 -9.02 45.21
CA GLU A 15 -35.12 -8.11 44.15
C GLU A 15 -34.34 -6.86 44.61
N LEU A 16 -33.56 -6.26 43.69
CA LEU A 16 -33.62 -4.83 43.33
C LEU A 16 -32.73 -4.54 42.10
N THR A 17 -33.31 -3.88 41.08
CA THR A 17 -32.65 -3.26 39.92
C THR A 17 -32.03 -1.90 40.29
N PRO A 18 -31.10 -1.34 39.48
CA PRO A 18 -31.54 -0.33 38.51
C PRO A 18 -30.74 -0.23 37.19
N GLU A 19 -31.48 0.20 36.16
CA GLU A 19 -31.20 1.16 35.07
C GLU A 19 -29.92 1.16 34.19
N ARG A 20 -30.22 1.40 32.90
CA ARG A 20 -29.35 1.65 31.76
C ARG A 20 -28.79 3.08 31.79
N SER A 21 -27.51 3.25 31.46
CA SER A 21 -27.02 4.51 30.87
C SER A 21 -25.82 4.28 29.94
N SER A 22 -25.91 4.85 28.75
CA SER A 22 -25.01 4.81 27.58
C SER A 22 -23.65 5.51 27.77
N PRO A 23 -22.55 5.06 27.12
CA PRO A 23 -21.25 5.70 27.22
C PRO A 23 -21.03 6.73 26.09
N ALA A 24 -21.61 7.92 26.25
CA ALA A 24 -21.26 9.09 25.45
C ALA A 24 -21.13 10.32 26.35
N ARG A 25 -20.11 10.35 27.22
CA ARG A 25 -19.51 11.55 27.86
C ARG A 25 -18.58 11.13 28.99
N ARG A 26 -17.27 11.27 28.79
CA ARG A 26 -16.34 11.85 29.78
C ARG A 26 -14.94 12.01 29.19
N ARG A 27 -14.79 13.11 28.47
CA ARG A 27 -13.54 13.87 28.47
C ARG A 27 -13.44 14.61 29.81
N LEU A 28 -12.19 14.77 30.27
CA LEU A 28 -11.67 15.68 31.30
C LEU A 28 -11.56 15.15 32.74
N LEU A 29 -10.33 15.36 33.24
CA LEU A 29 -9.81 15.31 34.61
C LEU A 29 -9.39 13.92 35.11
N ARG A 30 -8.07 13.66 35.16
CA ARG A 30 -7.29 13.91 36.40
C ARG A 30 -5.78 13.76 36.16
N ALA A 31 -5.07 14.86 36.33
CA ALA A 31 -3.63 14.90 36.57
C ALA A 31 -3.33 14.55 38.04
N LYS A 32 -2.04 14.23 38.28
CA LYS A 32 -1.34 13.94 39.56
C LYS A 32 -1.23 12.44 39.87
N ASN A 33 -0.06 11.87 39.57
CA ASN A 33 0.92 11.55 40.61
C ASN A 33 2.31 11.33 39.98
N ALA A 34 3.29 11.96 40.59
CA ALA A 34 4.71 11.86 40.28
C ALA A 34 5.38 10.89 41.25
N SER A 35 6.26 10.03 40.74
CA SER A 35 7.44 9.53 41.46
C SER A 35 8.41 8.86 40.48
N SER A 36 9.49 9.57 40.18
CA SER A 36 10.70 9.07 39.50
C SER A 36 11.49 8.10 40.40
N PRO A 37 12.46 7.33 39.87
CA PRO A 37 13.81 7.89 39.72
C PRO A 37 14.53 7.57 38.40
N LEU A 38 15.39 8.52 38.03
CA LEU A 38 16.25 8.65 36.86
C LEU A 38 17.25 7.50 36.66
N LYS A 39 17.53 7.16 35.39
CA LYS A 39 18.88 6.79 34.90
C LYS A 39 19.13 7.37 33.49
N PRO A 40 20.39 7.67 33.13
CA PRO A 40 20.76 8.73 32.19
C PRO A 40 20.87 8.29 30.73
N ALA A 41 20.60 9.24 29.82
CA ALA A 41 20.77 9.10 28.37
C ALA A 41 22.25 9.19 27.94
N PRO A 42 22.65 8.48 26.86
CA PRO A 42 23.98 8.65 26.26
C PRO A 42 24.03 9.89 25.35
N LYS A 43 25.19 10.56 25.40
CA LYS A 43 25.49 11.87 24.80
C LYS A 43 25.62 11.80 23.28
N LEU A 44 24.93 12.70 22.57
CA LEU A 44 25.19 13.05 21.17
C LEU A 44 26.35 14.07 21.07
N PRO A 45 27.25 13.96 20.08
CA PRO A 45 28.26 14.98 19.81
C PRO A 45 27.69 16.20 19.04
N PRO A 46 28.34 17.38 19.12
CA PRO A 46 27.74 18.67 18.78
C PRO A 46 27.83 19.04 17.30
N LYS A 47 26.83 19.85 16.88
CA LYS A 47 26.74 20.57 15.61
C LYS A 47 27.95 21.52 15.38
N ARG A 48 28.66 21.34 14.28
CA ARG A 48 29.39 22.41 13.55
C ARG A 48 28.47 22.81 12.38
N GLY A 49 28.12 24.07 12.12
CA GLY A 49 28.96 25.24 12.04
C GLY A 49 28.88 25.74 10.60
N ARG A 50 27.85 26.53 10.30
CA ARG A 50 27.57 27.17 9.00
C ARG A 50 28.55 28.33 8.77
N PRO A 51 29.08 28.53 7.55
CA PRO A 51 29.40 29.88 7.07
C PRO A 51 28.40 30.32 6.00
N LYS A 52 27.98 31.57 6.13
CA LYS A 52 27.31 32.38 5.11
C LYS A 52 28.39 33.02 4.24
N SER A 53 28.22 33.04 2.91
CA SER A 53 28.54 34.20 2.07
C SER A 53 28.12 33.96 0.61
N ALA A 54 27.16 34.74 0.14
CA ALA A 54 27.08 35.11 -1.27
C ALA A 54 28.23 36.09 -1.61
N PRO A 55 28.56 36.26 -2.90
CA PRO A 55 28.14 37.51 -3.51
C PRO A 55 27.66 37.43 -4.97
N LYS A 56 26.67 38.29 -5.22
CA LYS A 56 26.27 39.07 -6.40
C LYS A 56 26.82 38.75 -7.80
N ALA A 57 25.85 38.87 -8.72
CA ALA A 57 25.92 38.87 -10.18
C ALA A 57 26.85 39.93 -10.81
N LEU A 58 27.37 39.58 -11.99
CA LEU A 58 27.80 40.52 -13.02
C LEU A 58 27.27 40.06 -14.38
N LYS A 59 26.48 40.95 -15.00
CA LYS A 59 26.02 40.89 -16.39
C LYS A 59 27.19 41.14 -17.33
N GLY A 60 27.19 40.50 -18.50
CA GLY A 60 28.05 40.87 -19.63
C GLY A 60 27.79 40.01 -20.86
N ALA A 61 27.07 40.56 -21.83
CA ALA A 61 26.83 39.97 -23.14
C ALA A 61 28.03 40.16 -24.09
N LYS A 62 28.29 39.20 -25.00
CA LYS A 62 28.31 39.36 -26.49
C LYS A 62 29.04 38.22 -27.23
N LYS A 63 28.34 37.72 -28.26
CA LYS A 63 28.74 37.31 -29.63
C LYS A 63 29.95 36.38 -29.88
N ALA A 64 29.59 35.20 -30.39
CA ALA A 64 30.02 34.57 -31.67
C ALA A 64 31.51 34.38 -31.99
N LYS A 65 31.90 33.11 -32.16
CA LYS A 65 32.72 32.65 -33.30
C LYS A 65 32.61 31.13 -33.46
N SER A 66 32.05 30.70 -34.59
CA SER A 66 32.30 29.38 -35.16
C SER A 66 33.77 29.28 -35.56
N LEU A 67 34.44 28.15 -35.31
CA LEU A 67 35.61 27.70 -36.05
C LEU A 67 35.87 26.21 -35.76
N ASN A 68 35.83 25.43 -36.84
CA ASN A 68 36.52 24.18 -37.13
C ASN A 68 36.21 22.91 -36.32
N ASN A 69 35.44 22.03 -36.97
CA ASN A 69 35.04 20.70 -36.54
C ASN A 69 35.69 19.59 -37.40
N GLU A 70 36.95 19.75 -37.82
CA GLU A 70 37.62 18.78 -38.72
C GLU A 70 38.91 18.16 -38.17
N THR A 71 39.35 18.52 -36.97
CA THR A 71 40.62 18.00 -36.40
C THR A 71 40.44 16.93 -35.32
N GLU A 72 39.24 16.73 -34.78
CA GLU A 72 38.99 15.76 -33.69
C GLU A 72 38.78 14.32 -34.15
N ASN A 73 38.40 14.10 -35.42
CA ASN A 73 38.14 12.74 -35.93
C ASN A 73 39.43 11.94 -36.17
N ASN A 74 40.53 12.60 -36.52
CA ASN A 74 41.81 11.92 -36.76
C ASN A 74 42.55 11.59 -35.46
N THR A 75 42.44 12.43 -34.43
CA THR A 75 43.01 12.13 -33.10
C THR A 75 42.20 11.08 -32.37
N ALA A 76 40.85 11.10 -32.46
CA ALA A 76 40.01 10.08 -31.85
C ALA A 76 40.19 8.69 -32.50
N ALA A 77 40.40 8.63 -33.82
CA ALA A 77 40.69 7.38 -34.52
C ALA A 77 42.09 6.83 -34.19
N LEU A 78 43.10 7.70 -34.06
CA LEU A 78 44.46 7.30 -33.69
C LEU A 78 44.53 6.85 -32.21
N VAL A 79 43.83 7.54 -31.32
CA VAL A 79 43.72 7.17 -29.90
C VAL A 79 42.94 5.86 -29.72
N ARG A 80 41.89 5.60 -30.52
CA ARG A 80 41.20 4.30 -30.52
C ARG A 80 42.06 3.16 -31.07
N ALA A 81 42.86 3.41 -32.11
CA ALA A 81 43.76 2.40 -32.68
C ALA A 81 44.88 1.99 -31.70
N PHE A 82 45.37 2.91 -30.87
CA PHE A 82 46.34 2.61 -29.81
C PHE A 82 45.71 2.05 -28.53
N SER A 83 44.46 2.42 -28.22
CA SER A 83 43.71 1.85 -27.09
C SER A 83 43.31 0.39 -27.31
N ALA A 84 43.16 -0.06 -28.57
CA ALA A 84 42.94 -1.47 -28.90
C ALA A 84 44.19 -2.34 -28.70
N SER A 85 45.38 -1.75 -28.65
CA SER A 85 46.66 -2.44 -28.44
C SER A 85 47.12 -2.47 -26.98
N SER A 86 46.46 -1.75 -26.08
CA SER A 86 46.85 -1.62 -24.66
C SER A 86 45.93 -2.45 -23.74
N LYS A 87 45.65 -3.69 -24.15
CA LYS A 87 45.03 -4.73 -23.32
C LYS A 87 46.02 -5.41 -22.38
N ALA A 88 46.97 -4.66 -21.86
CA ALA A 88 47.85 -5.12 -20.80
C ALA A 88 47.89 -4.05 -19.73
N ASN A 89 47.45 -4.41 -18.52
CA ASN A 89 47.81 -3.72 -17.29
C ASN A 89 49.35 -3.80 -17.11
N GLY A 90 50.07 -3.04 -17.94
CA GLY A 90 51.51 -3.05 -18.04
C GLY A 90 52.07 -1.96 -17.15
N VAL A 91 52.80 -2.36 -16.12
CA VAL A 91 53.70 -1.47 -15.37
C VAL A 91 54.64 -0.81 -16.37
N ILE A 92 54.55 0.51 -16.53
CA ILE A 92 55.46 1.28 -17.38
C ILE A 92 56.87 1.17 -16.78
N THR A 93 57.81 0.69 -17.58
CA THR A 93 59.20 0.47 -17.15
C THR A 93 60.08 1.66 -17.51
N GLU A 94 61.23 1.82 -16.85
CA GLU A 94 62.17 2.91 -17.15
C GLU A 94 62.62 2.91 -18.62
N ALA A 95 62.66 1.73 -19.26
CA ALA A 95 62.97 1.59 -20.68
C ALA A 95 61.94 2.29 -21.59
N ASP A 96 60.66 2.31 -21.21
CA ASP A 96 59.58 2.94 -21.97
C ASP A 96 59.66 4.48 -21.89
N ILE A 97 60.15 5.01 -20.77
CA ILE A 97 60.39 6.45 -20.57
C ILE A 97 61.57 6.91 -21.43
N HIS A 98 62.62 6.10 -21.52
CA HIS A 98 63.78 6.40 -22.36
C HIS A 98 63.49 6.26 -23.87
N ALA A 99 62.53 5.43 -24.26
CA ALA A 99 62.14 5.25 -25.66
C ALA A 99 61.29 6.41 -26.21
N ALA A 100 60.61 7.17 -25.33
CA ALA A 100 59.78 8.31 -25.72
C ALA A 100 60.66 9.52 -26.13
N THR A 101 60.91 9.65 -27.42
CA THR A 101 61.79 10.70 -28.00
C THR A 101 61.03 11.94 -28.46
N THR A 102 59.70 11.87 -28.50
CA THR A 102 58.85 13.00 -28.91
C THR A 102 57.96 13.47 -27.77
N PRO A 103 57.71 14.79 -27.64
CA PRO A 103 56.86 15.34 -26.59
C PRO A 103 55.44 14.75 -26.62
N ALA A 104 54.93 14.39 -27.80
CA ALA A 104 53.65 13.72 -27.96
C ALA A 104 53.60 12.31 -27.32
N GLN A 105 54.69 11.55 -27.41
CA GLN A 105 54.79 10.22 -26.80
C GLN A 105 54.90 10.30 -25.27
N VAL A 106 55.62 11.29 -24.76
CA VAL A 106 55.69 11.56 -23.31
C VAL A 106 54.33 11.97 -22.76
N THR A 107 53.60 12.86 -23.47
CA THR A 107 52.23 13.22 -23.07
C THR A 107 51.27 12.03 -23.12
N ALA A 108 51.46 11.09 -24.07
CA ALA A 108 50.67 9.88 -24.16
C ALA A 108 50.92 8.93 -22.97
N LEU A 109 52.19 8.71 -22.60
CA LEU A 109 52.57 7.92 -21.42
C LEU A 109 52.07 8.54 -20.11
N ILE A 110 52.17 9.86 -19.97
CA ILE A 110 51.59 10.58 -18.82
C ILE A 110 50.08 10.43 -18.83
N SER A 111 49.42 10.59 -19.98
CA SER A 111 47.96 10.44 -20.08
C SER A 111 47.48 9.04 -19.76
N SER A 112 48.24 7.98 -20.09
CA SER A 112 47.91 6.60 -19.74
C SER A 112 48.14 6.28 -18.26
N LEU A 113 49.10 6.95 -17.61
CA LEU A 113 49.32 6.88 -16.16
C LEU A 113 48.29 7.70 -15.36
N VAL A 114 47.75 8.75 -15.98
CA VAL A 114 46.79 9.67 -15.37
C VAL A 114 45.35 9.26 -15.64
N SER A 115 45.05 8.58 -16.75
CA SER A 115 43.74 7.98 -17.02
C SER A 115 43.57 6.73 -16.16
N THR A 116 42.97 6.91 -15.00
CA THR A 116 42.76 5.83 -14.04
C THR A 116 41.51 5.03 -14.39
N GLU A 117 41.39 3.81 -13.87
CA GLU A 117 40.12 3.05 -13.94
C GLU A 117 38.92 3.86 -13.42
N GLN A 118 39.16 4.83 -12.54
CA GLN A 118 38.14 5.76 -12.05
C GLN A 118 37.62 6.68 -13.15
N ASP A 119 38.47 7.16 -14.06
CA ASP A 119 38.03 8.02 -15.17
C ASP A 119 37.14 7.26 -16.16
N VAL A 120 37.46 5.99 -16.40
CA VAL A 120 36.62 5.08 -17.21
C VAL A 120 35.26 4.87 -16.54
N LEU A 121 35.23 4.65 -15.22
CA LEU A 121 33.99 4.53 -14.45
C LEU A 121 33.18 5.84 -14.46
N PHE A 122 33.83 7.00 -14.32
CA PHE A 122 33.17 8.31 -14.41
C PHE A 122 32.59 8.57 -15.80
N GLN A 123 33.28 8.15 -16.85
CA GLN A 123 32.79 8.27 -18.22
C GLN A 123 31.58 7.37 -18.47
N GLN A 124 31.63 6.11 -18.03
CA GLN A 124 30.47 5.21 -18.08
C GLN A 124 29.28 5.73 -17.27
N TYR A 125 29.53 6.31 -16.10
CA TYR A 125 28.49 6.94 -15.30
C TYR A 125 27.85 8.12 -16.04
N ARG A 126 28.66 8.99 -16.66
CA ARG A 126 28.14 10.12 -17.45
C ARG A 126 27.30 9.66 -18.64
N GLU A 127 27.76 8.64 -19.36
CA GLU A 127 27.02 8.09 -20.50
C GLU A 127 25.69 7.50 -20.06
N LYS A 128 25.67 6.69 -18.99
CA LYS A 128 24.42 6.13 -18.44
C LYS A 128 23.48 7.20 -17.89
N ALA A 129 24.03 8.23 -17.25
CA ALA A 129 23.24 9.34 -16.73
C ALA A 129 22.58 10.11 -17.89
N ALA A 130 23.32 10.40 -18.96
CA ALA A 130 22.80 11.04 -20.15
C ALA A 130 21.73 10.20 -20.87
N GLU A 131 21.93 8.89 -20.97
CA GLU A 131 20.93 7.97 -21.55
C GLU A 131 19.65 7.94 -20.70
N GLN A 132 19.79 7.93 -19.37
CA GLN A 132 18.65 7.97 -18.45
C GLN A 132 17.90 9.30 -18.54
N GLU A 133 18.61 10.42 -18.64
CA GLU A 133 18.02 11.74 -18.83
C GLU A 133 17.25 11.81 -20.16
N ALA A 134 17.82 11.27 -21.24
CA ALA A 134 17.14 11.19 -22.53
C ALA A 134 15.85 10.35 -22.44
N LYS A 135 15.89 9.17 -21.81
CA LYS A 135 14.69 8.34 -21.59
C LYS A 135 13.62 9.06 -20.77
N ASN A 136 14.04 9.69 -19.68
CA ASN A 136 13.13 10.46 -18.83
C ASN A 136 12.51 11.63 -19.60
N SER A 137 13.28 12.32 -20.45
CA SER A 137 12.77 13.44 -21.25
C SER A 137 11.67 13.02 -22.22
N VAL A 138 11.80 11.85 -22.84
CA VAL A 138 10.77 11.28 -23.74
C VAL A 138 9.51 10.93 -22.96
N ILE A 139 9.66 10.29 -21.80
CA ILE A 139 8.52 9.91 -20.94
C ILE A 139 7.78 11.16 -20.44
N ILE A 140 8.51 12.19 -20.03
CA ILE A 140 7.92 13.47 -19.59
C ILE A 140 7.16 14.14 -20.73
N ALA A 141 7.72 14.13 -21.95
CA ALA A 141 7.04 14.67 -23.12
C ALA A 141 5.74 13.91 -23.45
N ASP A 142 5.77 12.57 -23.40
CA ASP A 142 4.58 11.72 -23.61
C ASP A 142 3.50 11.99 -22.55
N PHE A 143 3.90 12.10 -21.27
CA PHE A 143 2.94 12.45 -20.21
C PHE A 143 2.39 13.87 -20.36
N ALA A 144 3.19 14.84 -20.79
CA ALA A 144 2.70 16.19 -21.06
C ALA A 144 1.64 16.20 -22.18
N LEU A 145 1.85 15.42 -23.25
CA LEU A 145 0.86 15.26 -24.31
C LEU A 145 -0.44 14.63 -23.79
N LYS A 146 -0.35 13.53 -23.04
CA LYS A 146 -1.53 12.87 -22.45
C LYS A 146 -2.30 13.76 -21.48
N ILE A 147 -1.61 14.61 -20.72
CA ILE A 147 -2.25 15.60 -19.85
C ILE A 147 -3.02 16.62 -20.68
N ASN A 148 -2.42 17.14 -21.76
CA ASN A 148 -3.09 18.09 -22.63
C ASN A 148 -4.31 17.49 -23.34
N GLU A 149 -4.21 16.25 -23.82
CA GLU A 149 -5.34 15.52 -24.41
C GLU A 149 -6.47 15.32 -23.40
N LYS A 150 -6.14 14.93 -22.16
CA LYS A 150 -7.16 14.79 -21.12
C LYS A 150 -7.77 16.13 -20.75
N GLN A 151 -6.98 17.19 -20.66
CA GLN A 151 -7.49 18.53 -20.38
C GLN A 151 -8.45 19.00 -21.46
N SER A 152 -8.15 18.77 -22.75
CA SER A 152 -9.07 19.12 -23.83
C SER A 152 -10.38 18.33 -23.77
N THR A 153 -10.34 17.05 -23.37
CA THR A 153 -11.57 16.27 -23.15
C THR A 153 -12.38 16.78 -21.97
N ILE A 154 -11.73 17.22 -20.89
CA ILE A 154 -12.41 17.82 -19.73
C ILE A 154 -13.09 19.11 -20.16
N ASP A 155 -12.40 19.98 -20.90
CA ASP A 155 -12.94 21.25 -21.36
C ASP A 155 -14.15 21.04 -22.28
N LEU A 156 -14.09 20.04 -23.17
CA LEU A 156 -15.21 19.67 -24.04
C LEU A 156 -16.42 19.16 -23.26
N LEU A 157 -16.21 18.27 -22.29
CA LEU A 157 -17.29 17.76 -21.45
C LEU A 157 -17.89 18.84 -20.55
N ALA A 158 -17.05 19.74 -20.03
CA ALA A 158 -17.51 20.89 -19.24
C ALA A 158 -18.43 21.80 -20.08
N HIS A 159 -18.06 22.09 -21.32
CA HIS A 159 -18.90 22.86 -22.24
C HIS A 159 -20.23 22.15 -22.54
N GLN A 160 -20.23 20.81 -22.71
CA GLN A 160 -21.47 20.06 -22.92
C GLN A 160 -22.39 20.07 -21.70
N ILE A 161 -21.83 20.01 -20.49
CA ILE A 161 -22.60 20.10 -19.25
C ILE A 161 -23.24 21.48 -19.13
N GLU A 162 -22.49 22.54 -19.43
CA GLU A 162 -22.99 23.91 -19.41
C GLU A 162 -24.14 24.11 -20.42
N GLU A 163 -23.99 23.58 -21.64
CA GLU A 163 -25.04 23.63 -22.66
C GLU A 163 -26.32 22.89 -22.21
N LEU A 164 -26.18 21.70 -21.62
CA LEU A 164 -27.32 20.94 -21.09
C LEU A 164 -27.99 21.63 -19.90
N GLN A 165 -27.22 22.29 -19.04
CA GLN A 165 -27.76 23.08 -17.92
C GLN A 165 -28.56 24.27 -18.44
N ASN A 166 -28.07 24.97 -19.46
CA ASN A 166 -28.81 26.07 -20.09
C ASN A 166 -30.10 25.56 -20.75
N GLN A 167 -30.06 24.42 -21.44
CA GLN A 167 -31.26 23.82 -22.03
C GLN A 167 -32.29 23.38 -20.98
N LEU A 168 -31.84 22.88 -19.82
CA LEU A 168 -32.73 22.55 -18.70
C LEU A 168 -33.36 23.81 -18.10
N ALA A 169 -32.58 24.88 -17.89
CA ALA A 169 -33.10 26.14 -17.39
C ALA A 169 -34.15 26.74 -18.35
N GLU A 170 -33.88 26.72 -19.67
CA GLU A 170 -34.87 27.14 -20.67
C GLU A 170 -36.14 26.27 -20.67
N ALA A 171 -36.00 24.96 -20.45
CA ALA A 171 -37.14 24.05 -20.37
C ALA A 171 -37.98 24.26 -19.10
N GLU A 172 -37.34 24.55 -17.96
CA GLU A 172 -38.01 24.92 -16.72
C GLU A 172 -38.77 26.24 -16.86
N GLU A 173 -38.17 27.27 -17.46
CA GLU A 173 -38.84 28.55 -17.72
C GLU A 173 -40.08 28.38 -18.64
N ARG A 174 -39.99 27.50 -19.65
CA ARG A 174 -41.14 27.17 -20.50
C ARG A 174 -42.24 26.43 -19.74
N LEU A 175 -41.91 25.58 -18.78
CA LEU A 175 -42.89 24.87 -17.95
C LEU A 175 -43.63 25.84 -17.02
N ASP A 176 -42.90 26.74 -16.37
CA ASP A 176 -43.50 27.76 -15.50
C ASP A 176 -44.43 28.71 -16.28
N ALA A 177 -44.07 29.05 -17.53
CA ALA A 177 -44.93 29.83 -18.41
C ALA A 177 -46.22 29.10 -18.86
N VAL A 178 -46.22 27.76 -18.86
CA VAL A 178 -47.42 26.95 -19.14
C VAL A 178 -48.29 26.84 -17.89
N ASP A 179 -47.71 26.72 -16.70
CA ASP A 179 -48.43 26.61 -15.43
C ASP A 179 -49.14 27.93 -15.06
N GLU A 180 -48.54 29.09 -15.35
CA GLU A 180 -49.18 30.41 -15.23
C GLU A 180 -50.38 30.58 -16.20
N ASN A 181 -50.30 30.01 -17.41
CA ASN A 181 -51.44 29.98 -18.33
C ASN A 181 -52.54 29.00 -17.89
N LEU A 182 -52.22 27.97 -17.10
CA LEU A 182 -53.19 27.01 -16.57
C LEU A 182 -53.86 27.53 -15.27
N MET A 183 -53.14 28.29 -14.44
CA MET A 183 -53.63 28.90 -13.20
C MET A 183 -54.65 30.03 -13.42
N ALA A 184 -54.74 30.60 -14.62
CA ALA A 184 -55.76 31.58 -14.98
C ALA A 184 -57.17 30.98 -15.19
N LEU A 185 -57.30 29.65 -15.30
CA LEU A 185 -58.59 28.97 -15.38
C LEU A 185 -58.69 27.85 -14.33
N THR A 186 -59.55 28.06 -13.34
CA THR A 186 -60.15 27.07 -12.39
C THR A 186 -59.57 26.94 -10.96
N THR A 187 -60.16 27.75 -10.09
CA THR A 187 -60.65 27.55 -8.68
C THR A 187 -60.16 26.41 -7.76
N PRO A 188 -60.21 26.62 -6.42
CA PRO A 188 -59.45 25.84 -5.44
C PRO A 188 -60.26 24.68 -4.84
N GLN A 189 -59.71 23.47 -4.85
CA GLN A 189 -60.26 22.39 -4.01
C GLN A 189 -59.22 21.34 -3.57
N ARG A 190 -59.07 21.26 -2.24
CA ARG A 190 -58.68 20.10 -1.42
C ARG A 190 -57.34 19.39 -1.69
N ARG A 191 -56.44 19.59 -0.71
CA ARG A 191 -55.42 18.62 -0.29
C ARG A 191 -56.06 17.27 0.07
N ALA A 192 -55.65 16.18 -0.60
CA ALA A 192 -55.41 14.85 -0.02
C ALA A 192 -55.02 13.86 -1.14
N GLY A 193 -53.86 13.20 -0.97
CA GLY A 193 -53.51 12.00 -1.74
C GLY A 193 -52.57 12.23 -2.92
N ARG A 194 -51.29 12.51 -2.65
CA ARG A 194 -50.21 12.13 -3.57
C ARG A 194 -50.21 10.60 -3.67
N ARG A 195 -51.03 10.06 -4.59
CA ARG A 195 -50.80 8.73 -5.14
C ARG A 195 -49.63 8.87 -6.11
N SER A 196 -48.43 8.55 -5.62
CA SER A 196 -47.27 8.27 -6.46
C SER A 196 -47.56 7.00 -7.25
N TYR A 197 -48.17 7.17 -8.42
CA TYR A 197 -48.20 6.14 -9.46
C TYR A 197 -46.76 6.00 -9.98
N GLU A 198 -46.02 5.04 -9.44
CA GLU A 198 -44.78 4.56 -10.07
C GLU A 198 -45.16 3.84 -11.37
N LEU A 199 -44.79 4.42 -12.51
CA LEU A 199 -44.90 3.78 -13.81
C LEU A 199 -43.85 2.67 -13.94
N PRO A 200 -44.18 1.47 -14.48
CA PRO A 200 -43.23 0.42 -14.85
C PRO A 200 -42.37 0.81 -16.07
N ILE A 201 -41.60 1.88 -15.96
CA ILE A 201 -40.65 2.29 -16.98
C ILE A 201 -39.35 1.56 -16.70
N ARG A 202 -39.05 0.59 -17.57
CA ARG A 202 -37.76 -0.10 -17.67
C ARG A 202 -36.62 0.89 -17.39
N ARG A 203 -36.03 0.80 -16.20
CA ARG A 203 -34.76 1.45 -15.87
C ARG A 203 -33.70 0.82 -16.78
N LYS A 204 -33.50 1.39 -17.97
CA LYS A 204 -32.25 1.20 -18.69
C LYS A 204 -31.18 1.85 -17.81
N PRO A 205 -30.14 1.13 -17.36
CA PRO A 205 -29.06 1.75 -16.62
C PRO A 205 -28.42 2.79 -17.53
N LEU A 206 -28.55 4.06 -17.15
CA LEU A 206 -27.91 5.18 -17.82
C LEU A 206 -26.40 4.95 -17.77
N ASP A 207 -25.79 5.03 -18.94
CA ASP A 207 -24.37 4.84 -19.20
C ASP A 207 -23.46 5.50 -18.16
N LYS A 208 -22.84 4.66 -17.33
CA LYS A 208 -21.53 4.92 -16.71
C LYS A 208 -20.50 4.01 -17.37
N LYS A 209 -20.32 4.14 -18.68
CA LYS A 209 -19.42 3.29 -19.48
C LYS A 209 -18.09 3.94 -19.83
N VAL A 210 -17.55 4.78 -18.94
CA VAL A 210 -16.19 5.28 -19.09
C VAL A 210 -15.48 5.17 -17.73
N HIS A 211 -14.53 4.23 -17.64
CA HIS A 211 -13.64 3.89 -16.52
C HIS A 211 -14.00 2.75 -15.55
N HIS A 212 -15.18 2.13 -15.62
CA HIS A 212 -15.46 0.96 -14.77
C HIS A 212 -14.73 -0.31 -15.23
N SER A 213 -14.46 -0.51 -16.51
CA SER A 213 -13.80 -1.74 -16.98
C SER A 213 -12.41 -1.94 -16.37
N ASN A 214 -11.56 -0.91 -16.35
CA ASN A 214 -10.20 -1.06 -15.80
C ASN A 214 -10.22 -1.30 -14.29
N VAL A 215 -11.07 -0.58 -13.54
CA VAL A 215 -11.16 -0.76 -12.08
C VAL A 215 -11.81 -2.09 -11.73
N ASP A 216 -12.88 -2.48 -12.43
CA ASP A 216 -13.54 -3.77 -12.24
C ASP A 216 -12.64 -4.93 -12.67
N ASP A 217 -11.83 -4.75 -13.71
CA ASP A 217 -10.85 -5.75 -14.16
C ASP A 217 -9.65 -5.81 -13.20
N GLU A 218 -9.22 -4.69 -12.60
CA GLU A 218 -8.27 -4.66 -11.50
C GLU A 218 -8.82 -5.38 -10.26
N PHE A 219 -10.07 -5.12 -9.86
CA PHE A 219 -10.71 -5.83 -8.75
C PHE A 219 -10.89 -7.32 -9.03
N LYS A 220 -11.24 -7.72 -10.26
CA LYS A 220 -11.27 -9.13 -10.66
C LYS A 220 -9.88 -9.76 -10.59
N THR A 221 -8.87 -9.03 -11.04
CA THR A 221 -7.48 -9.50 -10.98
C THR A 221 -7.04 -9.67 -9.53
N ILE A 222 -7.33 -8.70 -8.66
CA ILE A 222 -7.03 -8.76 -7.23
C ILE A 222 -7.77 -9.92 -6.56
N ALA A 223 -9.08 -10.05 -6.82
CA ALA A 223 -9.88 -11.16 -6.30
C ALA A 223 -9.32 -12.52 -6.75
N PHE A 224 -9.00 -12.66 -8.04
CA PHE A 224 -8.38 -13.86 -8.59
C PHE A 224 -7.02 -14.15 -7.94
N THR A 225 -6.19 -13.13 -7.70
CA THR A 225 -4.91 -13.32 -7.00
C THR A 225 -5.10 -13.76 -5.56
N PHE A 226 -6.12 -13.27 -4.85
CA PHE A 226 -6.43 -13.70 -3.49
C PHE A 226 -6.99 -15.13 -3.47
N ASP A 227 -7.87 -15.49 -4.39
CA ASP A 227 -8.38 -16.86 -4.53
C ASP A 227 -7.23 -17.83 -4.85
N MET A 228 -6.31 -17.44 -5.74
CA MET A 228 -5.13 -18.22 -6.06
C MET A 228 -4.20 -18.36 -4.84
N LEU A 229 -3.99 -17.29 -4.07
CA LEU A 229 -3.20 -17.35 -2.83
C LEU A 229 -3.87 -18.26 -1.78
N GLU A 230 -5.19 -18.17 -1.61
CA GLU A 230 -5.96 -19.04 -0.71
C GLU A 230 -5.83 -20.51 -1.15
N LEU A 231 -5.93 -20.81 -2.44
CA LEU A 231 -5.81 -22.17 -2.94
C LEU A 231 -4.39 -22.75 -2.78
N LEU A 232 -3.36 -21.94 -3.02
CA LEU A 232 -1.96 -22.38 -2.96
C LEU A 232 -1.41 -22.48 -1.54
N THR A 233 -1.85 -21.60 -0.64
CA THR A 233 -1.28 -21.48 0.71
C THR A 233 -2.25 -21.87 1.82
N GLY A 234 -3.55 -21.94 1.54
CA GLY A 234 -4.58 -22.09 2.55
C GLY A 234 -4.79 -20.84 3.41
N ILE A 235 -4.14 -19.71 3.08
CA ILE A 235 -4.26 -18.45 3.84
C ILE A 235 -5.25 -17.51 3.16
N ARG A 236 -6.14 -16.94 3.95
CA ARG A 236 -7.04 -15.87 3.54
C ARG A 236 -7.01 -14.73 4.56
N ILE A 237 -6.84 -13.51 4.08
CA ILE A 237 -7.05 -12.31 4.91
C ILE A 237 -8.56 -12.03 4.92
N VAL A 238 -9.17 -12.13 6.10
CA VAL A 238 -10.61 -11.93 6.31
C VAL A 238 -10.93 -10.45 6.42
N ASP A 239 -10.12 -9.73 7.20
CA ASP A 239 -10.28 -8.30 7.44
C ASP A 239 -8.91 -7.64 7.59
N TYR A 240 -8.85 -6.36 7.22
CA TYR A 240 -7.66 -5.54 7.29
C TYR A 240 -8.02 -4.16 7.82
N LYS A 241 -7.39 -3.78 8.93
CA LYS A 241 -7.60 -2.48 9.59
C LYS A 241 -6.28 -1.76 9.76
N VAL A 242 -6.31 -0.45 9.54
CA VAL A 242 -5.15 0.44 9.71
C VAL A 242 -5.43 1.37 10.88
N ASP A 243 -4.69 1.15 11.96
CA ASP A 243 -4.65 2.07 13.10
C ASP A 243 -3.53 3.11 12.92
N GLN A 244 -3.42 4.05 13.86
CA GLN A 244 -2.42 5.12 13.78
C GLN A 244 -0.99 4.55 13.71
N ASP A 245 -0.72 3.52 14.51
CA ASP A 245 0.62 2.96 14.72
C ASP A 245 0.77 1.52 14.19
N ASN A 246 -0.34 0.83 13.89
CA ASN A 246 -0.33 -0.61 13.57
C ASN A 246 -1.22 -0.97 12.38
N PHE A 247 -0.80 -2.00 11.66
CA PHE A 247 -1.60 -2.75 10.69
C PHE A 247 -2.13 -4.00 11.35
N LEU A 248 -3.45 -4.19 11.33
CA LEU A 248 -4.13 -5.34 11.91
C LEU A 248 -4.69 -6.20 10.78
N PHE A 249 -4.32 -7.47 10.79
CA PHE A 249 -4.75 -8.48 9.83
C PHE A 249 -5.49 -9.58 10.56
N ASP A 250 -6.76 -9.78 10.23
CA ASP A 250 -7.51 -10.95 10.68
C ASP A 250 -7.33 -12.04 9.61
N VAL A 251 -6.69 -13.14 9.99
CA VAL A 251 -6.21 -14.17 9.07
C VAL A 251 -6.93 -15.48 9.35
N LYS A 252 -7.52 -16.06 8.31
CA LYS A 252 -8.02 -17.44 8.30
C LYS A 252 -6.99 -18.33 7.62
N HIS A 253 -6.67 -19.46 8.23
CA HIS A 253 -5.72 -20.43 7.71
C HIS A 253 -6.34 -21.83 7.73
N SER A 254 -6.45 -22.40 6.54
CA SER A 254 -7.04 -23.71 6.28
C SER A 254 -5.95 -24.72 5.95
N SER A 255 -6.16 -25.98 6.32
CA SER A 255 -5.33 -27.09 5.84
C SER A 255 -5.42 -27.23 4.32
N THR A 256 -4.28 -27.49 3.67
CA THR A 256 -4.20 -27.71 2.21
C THR A 256 -4.19 -29.19 1.82
N VAL A 257 -4.24 -30.09 2.81
CA VAL A 257 -4.05 -31.54 2.59
C VAL A 257 -5.38 -32.31 2.51
N SER A 258 -6.50 -31.70 2.93
CA SER A 258 -7.80 -32.37 2.91
C SER A 258 -8.38 -32.44 1.48
N PRO A 259 -8.74 -33.64 0.97
CA PRO A 259 -9.34 -33.80 -0.35
C PRO A 259 -10.85 -33.45 -0.37
N ARG A 260 -11.47 -33.24 0.79
CA ARG A 260 -12.89 -32.90 0.95
C ARG A 260 -13.05 -31.62 1.74
N GLU A 261 -13.81 -30.66 1.22
CA GLU A 261 -14.07 -29.37 1.87
C GLU A 261 -14.69 -29.53 3.27
N ALA A 262 -15.55 -30.54 3.46
CA ALA A 262 -16.21 -30.82 4.74
C ALA A 262 -15.26 -31.30 5.85
N GLU A 263 -14.03 -31.69 5.52
CA GLU A 263 -13.00 -32.18 6.45
C GLU A 263 -11.79 -31.21 6.50
N THR A 264 -11.97 -29.98 6.01
CA THR A 264 -10.92 -28.95 6.09
C THR A 264 -10.88 -28.34 7.48
N VAL A 265 -9.79 -28.55 8.19
CA VAL A 265 -9.55 -27.92 9.49
C VAL A 265 -9.10 -26.48 9.27
N THR A 266 -9.78 -25.54 9.92
CA THR A 266 -9.52 -24.10 9.76
C THR A 266 -9.29 -23.40 11.11
N ILE A 267 -8.39 -22.42 11.13
CA ILE A 267 -8.14 -21.58 12.30
C ILE A 267 -8.12 -20.10 11.94
N GLU A 268 -8.49 -19.25 12.90
CA GLU A 268 -8.53 -17.80 12.76
C GLU A 268 -7.60 -17.16 13.80
N TYR A 269 -6.71 -16.27 13.37
CA TYR A 269 -5.78 -15.55 14.24
C TYR A 269 -5.55 -14.14 13.73
N GLN A 270 -4.99 -13.29 14.58
CA GLN A 270 -4.70 -11.91 14.23
C GLN A 270 -3.19 -11.68 14.19
N LEU A 271 -2.74 -10.93 13.18
CA LEU A 271 -1.37 -10.42 13.08
C LEU A 271 -1.40 -8.90 13.17
N ILE A 272 -0.58 -8.36 14.06
CA ILE A 272 -0.42 -6.92 14.29
C ILE A 272 1.01 -6.56 13.90
N ILE A 273 1.16 -5.63 12.97
CA ILE A 273 2.46 -5.20 12.46
C ILE A 273 2.61 -3.70 12.62
N GLN A 274 3.71 -3.26 13.22
CA GLN A 274 3.96 -1.83 13.43
C GLN A 274 4.16 -1.10 12.10
N ARG A 275 3.68 0.14 12.02
CA ARG A 275 3.76 0.97 10.82
C ARG A 275 5.17 1.48 10.53
N GLU A 276 6.00 1.63 11.57
CA GLU A 276 7.41 2.00 11.46
C GLU A 276 8.27 0.79 11.03
N PHE A 277 8.04 0.31 9.81
CA PHE A 277 8.71 -0.87 9.24
C PHE A 277 10.21 -0.71 9.01
N GLU A 278 10.72 0.52 8.97
CA GLU A 278 12.08 0.82 8.49
C GLU A 278 13.19 0.47 9.49
N LEU A 279 12.87 0.34 10.78
CA LEU A 279 13.88 0.18 11.84
C LEU A 279 13.81 -1.17 12.56
N CYS A 280 12.60 -1.66 12.88
CA CYS A 280 12.35 -3.00 13.43
C CYS A 280 10.88 -3.36 13.19
N ALA A 281 10.59 -4.07 12.11
CA ALA A 281 9.26 -4.59 11.87
C ALA A 281 9.02 -5.82 12.76
N ASP A 282 8.48 -5.61 13.95
CA ASP A 282 8.01 -6.70 14.81
C ASP A 282 6.56 -7.06 14.47
N VAL A 283 6.28 -8.36 14.42
CA VAL A 283 4.96 -8.93 14.18
C VAL A 283 4.47 -9.53 15.48
N THR A 284 3.29 -9.11 15.92
CA THR A 284 2.60 -9.70 17.07
C THR A 284 1.50 -10.62 16.57
N TYR A 285 1.54 -11.87 16.98
CA TYR A 285 0.54 -12.88 16.71
C TYR A 285 -0.39 -13.05 17.91
N VAL A 286 -1.69 -13.19 17.63
CA VAL A 286 -2.73 -13.44 18.62
C VAL A 286 -3.59 -14.64 18.18
N PRO A 287 -3.58 -15.77 18.91
CA PRO A 287 -4.34 -16.97 18.55
C PRO A 287 -5.82 -16.86 18.93
N VAL A 288 -6.58 -16.04 18.20
CA VAL A 288 -8.01 -15.77 18.49
C VAL A 288 -8.86 -17.05 18.56
N PHE A 289 -8.57 -18.05 17.71
CA PHE A 289 -9.25 -19.34 17.72
C PHE A 289 -9.15 -20.12 19.05
N LEU A 290 -8.10 -19.89 19.86
CA LEU A 290 -7.98 -20.54 21.18
C LEU A 290 -8.83 -19.84 22.24
N GLU A 291 -9.08 -18.54 22.10
CA GLU A 291 -10.02 -17.84 22.99
C GLU A 291 -11.44 -18.36 22.80
N CYS A 292 -11.79 -18.76 21.57
CA CYS A 292 -13.08 -19.36 21.23
C CYS A 292 -13.35 -20.68 21.97
N LEU A 293 -12.30 -21.49 22.26
CA LEU A 293 -12.44 -22.73 23.03
C LEU A 293 -12.94 -22.50 24.47
N SER A 294 -12.61 -21.34 25.06
CA SER A 294 -13.05 -21.00 26.42
C SER A 294 -14.52 -20.59 26.51
N LYS A 295 -15.14 -20.25 25.36
CA LYS A 295 -16.51 -19.74 25.29
C LYS A 295 -17.45 -20.88 24.86
N ARG A 296 -18.60 -21.00 25.53
CA ARG A 296 -19.64 -21.97 25.14
C ARG A 296 -20.15 -21.61 23.74
N ALA A 297 -20.16 -22.60 22.83
CA ALA A 297 -20.69 -22.43 21.48
C ALA A 297 -22.15 -21.97 21.53
N ARG A 298 -22.46 -20.91 20.79
CA ARG A 298 -23.83 -20.36 20.67
C ARG A 298 -24.54 -20.89 19.43
N ASP A 299 -23.79 -21.19 18.38
CA ASP A 299 -24.28 -21.59 17.06
C ASP A 299 -23.47 -22.79 16.51
N ALA A 300 -24.05 -23.50 15.53
CA ALA A 300 -23.43 -24.67 14.90
C ALA A 300 -22.07 -24.36 14.23
N GLU A 301 -21.93 -23.16 13.66
CA GLU A 301 -20.66 -22.70 13.07
C GLU A 301 -19.57 -22.54 14.14
N GLN A 302 -19.92 -21.97 15.30
CA GLN A 302 -18.98 -21.83 16.41
C GLN A 302 -18.60 -23.19 16.99
N GLU A 303 -19.52 -24.16 17.00
CA GLU A 303 -19.22 -25.52 17.41
C GLU A 303 -18.21 -26.18 16.48
N ALA A 304 -18.33 -25.99 15.16
CA ALA A 304 -17.34 -26.47 14.18
C ALA A 304 -15.97 -25.81 14.40
N LYS A 305 -15.91 -24.48 14.53
CA LYS A 305 -14.66 -23.76 14.83
C LYS A 305 -14.01 -24.22 16.13
N ASN A 306 -14.81 -24.51 17.15
CA ASN A 306 -14.30 -25.02 18.43
C ASN A 306 -13.76 -26.45 18.30
N LYS A 307 -14.35 -27.30 17.45
CA LYS A 307 -13.82 -28.64 17.16
C LYS A 307 -12.47 -28.53 16.43
N ASP A 308 -12.40 -27.73 15.37
CA ASP A 308 -11.17 -27.49 14.62
C ASP A 308 -10.05 -26.95 15.53
N ALA A 309 -10.38 -25.95 16.35
CA ALA A 309 -9.44 -25.36 17.29
C ALA A 309 -8.91 -26.38 18.32
N ALA A 310 -9.76 -27.30 18.78
CA ALA A 310 -9.36 -28.35 19.72
C ALA A 310 -8.40 -29.35 19.05
N MET A 311 -8.69 -29.77 17.82
CA MET A 311 -7.81 -30.67 17.05
C MET A 311 -6.43 -30.05 16.80
N VAL A 312 -6.39 -28.77 16.44
CA VAL A 312 -5.13 -28.08 16.15
C VAL A 312 -4.29 -27.87 17.41
N LYS A 313 -4.94 -27.59 18.54
CA LYS A 313 -4.26 -27.29 19.82
C LYS A 313 -3.29 -28.40 20.24
N ASP A 314 -3.66 -29.66 20.04
CA ASP A 314 -2.85 -30.82 20.45
C ASP A 314 -1.56 -30.98 19.61
N HIS A 315 -1.56 -30.47 18.38
CA HIS A 315 -0.40 -30.49 17.48
C HIS A 315 0.38 -29.17 17.48
N LEU A 316 -0.14 -28.13 18.14
CA LEU A 316 0.46 -26.82 18.19
C LEU A 316 1.54 -26.76 19.28
N PRO A 317 2.77 -26.31 18.97
CA PRO A 317 3.77 -26.01 19.99
C PRO A 317 3.24 -25.06 21.05
N ALA A 318 3.59 -25.30 22.33
CA ALA A 318 3.07 -24.53 23.46
C ALA A 318 3.22 -23.01 23.33
N TYR A 319 4.31 -22.54 22.71
CA TYR A 319 4.55 -21.10 22.50
C TYR A 319 3.61 -20.47 21.46
N LEU A 320 3.08 -21.23 20.51
CA LEU A 320 2.07 -20.74 19.55
C LEU A 320 0.65 -20.75 20.14
N GLN A 321 0.47 -21.32 21.34
CA GLN A 321 -0.83 -21.29 22.02
C GLN A 321 -1.08 -19.96 22.74
N GLN A 322 -0.08 -19.08 22.79
CA GLN A 322 -0.12 -17.78 23.44
C GLN A 322 0.22 -16.68 22.44
N SER A 323 -0.17 -15.45 22.76
CA SER A 323 0.23 -14.29 21.97
C SER A 323 1.74 -14.12 22.03
N LEU A 324 2.36 -13.90 20.88
CA LEU A 324 3.82 -13.87 20.77
C LEU A 324 4.27 -12.78 19.79
N THR A 325 5.46 -12.24 20.01
CA THR A 325 6.04 -11.20 19.16
C THR A 325 7.35 -11.72 18.60
N PHE A 326 7.53 -11.56 17.29
CA PHE A 326 8.72 -12.02 16.57
C PHE A 326 9.06 -11.06 15.43
N PRO A 327 10.32 -11.01 14.99
CA PRO A 327 10.70 -10.12 13.88
C PRO A 327 10.06 -10.57 12.57
N TYR A 328 9.71 -9.62 11.71
CA TYR A 328 9.10 -9.87 10.39
C TYR A 328 9.87 -10.90 9.55
N SER A 329 11.20 -10.96 9.67
CA SER A 329 12.04 -11.95 9.00
C SER A 329 11.69 -13.41 9.34
N ALA A 330 11.06 -13.65 10.50
CA ALA A 330 10.64 -14.98 10.95
C ALA A 330 9.19 -15.34 10.55
N LEU A 331 8.45 -14.44 9.88
CA LEU A 331 7.04 -14.65 9.53
C LEU A 331 6.82 -15.90 8.66
N LEU A 332 7.71 -16.15 7.70
CA LEU A 332 7.65 -17.36 6.87
C LEU A 332 7.84 -18.63 7.72
N GLN A 333 8.78 -18.59 8.68
CA GLN A 333 9.02 -19.73 9.58
C GLN A 333 7.80 -19.97 10.47
N PHE A 334 7.22 -18.91 11.03
CA PHE A 334 5.96 -18.98 11.77
C PHE A 334 4.85 -19.65 10.94
N TYR A 335 4.63 -19.19 9.71
CA TYR A 335 3.64 -19.75 8.81
C TYR A 335 3.87 -21.25 8.57
N THR A 336 5.10 -21.66 8.25
CA THR A 336 5.41 -23.08 7.99
C THR A 336 5.17 -23.98 9.20
N LYS A 337 5.45 -23.48 10.42
CA LYS A 337 5.15 -24.21 11.67
C LYS A 337 3.65 -24.36 11.89
N LEU A 338 2.89 -23.30 11.67
CA LEU A 338 1.44 -23.31 11.81
C LEU A 338 0.77 -24.22 10.77
N SER A 339 1.18 -24.12 9.51
CA SER A 339 0.69 -24.98 8.42
C SER A 339 1.02 -26.46 8.68
N LYS A 340 2.20 -26.76 9.21
CA LYS A 340 2.56 -28.14 9.58
C LYS A 340 1.66 -28.68 10.70
N ALA A 341 1.34 -27.88 11.72
CA ALA A 341 0.43 -28.29 12.79
C ALA A 341 -1.00 -28.52 12.27
N LEU A 342 -1.50 -27.62 11.41
CA LEU A 342 -2.80 -27.78 10.74
C LEU A 342 -2.87 -29.06 9.91
N ASN A 343 -1.86 -29.31 9.07
CA ASN A 343 -1.83 -30.50 8.23
C ASN A 343 -1.66 -31.80 9.03
N GLN A 344 -1.08 -31.75 10.24
CA GLN A 344 -1.02 -32.89 11.15
C GLN A 344 -2.39 -33.16 11.79
N SER A 345 -3.12 -32.11 12.17
CA SER A 345 -4.46 -32.25 12.76
C SER A 345 -5.48 -32.92 11.84
N VAL A 346 -5.34 -32.76 10.52
CA VAL A 346 -6.17 -33.45 9.52
C VAL A 346 -5.85 -34.94 9.38
N ARG A 347 -4.62 -35.35 9.70
CA ARG A 347 -4.16 -36.74 9.54
C ARG A 347 -4.38 -37.60 10.78
N SER A 348 -4.67 -36.97 11.93
CA SER A 348 -4.99 -37.64 13.19
C SER A 348 -6.47 -37.96 13.27
#